data_AF-D3PIG3-F1
#
_entry.id   AF-D3PIG3-F1
#
_cell.length_a   1.000
_cell.length_b   1.000
_cell.length_c   1.000
_cell.angle_alpha   90.00
_cell.angle_beta   90.00
_cell.angle_gamma   90.00
#
_symmetry.space_group_name_H-M   'P 1'
#
loop_
_entity.id
_entity.type
_entity.pdbx_description
1 polymer ?
#
loop_
_entity_poly.entity_id
_entity_poly.type
_entity_poly.pdbx_seq_one_letter_code
_entity_poly.pdbx_strand_id
1 'polypeptide(L)'
;MENALGTLLQDPQMQSFIKGETQRQKIQSVLHDINSRCWDTCFDKPGPKLDSRTETCLKNCVDRFLDANIHLTKNLHSMGS
;
A
#
# COMPACT_ATOMS: atom_id res chain seq x y z
N MET A 1 30.70 13.12 -17.68
CA MET A 1 30.30 12.26 -16.54
C MET A 1 28.83 11.80 -16.61
N GLU A 2 28.07 12.12 -17.66
CA GLU A 2 26.62 11.83 -17.69
C GLU A 2 26.26 10.40 -18.15
N ASN A 3 27.20 9.64 -18.75
CA ASN A 3 26.91 8.31 -19.30
C ASN A 3 27.04 7.14 -18.31
N ALA A 4 27.78 7.30 -17.20
CA ALA A 4 28.02 6.19 -16.27
C ALA A 4 26.76 5.81 -15.46
N LEU A 5 25.88 6.78 -15.16
CA LEU A 5 24.62 6.54 -14.46
C LEU A 5 23.65 5.73 -15.33
N GLY A 6 23.57 6.02 -16.62
CA GLY A 6 22.75 5.26 -17.57
C GLY A 6 23.19 3.81 -17.69
N THR A 7 24.49 3.54 -17.75
CA THR A 7 25.03 2.17 -17.78
C THR A 7 24.77 1.42 -16.49
N LEU A 8 24.90 2.06 -15.32
CA LEU A 8 24.60 1.44 -14.03
C LEU A 8 23.11 1.08 -13.89
N LEU A 9 22.21 1.94 -14.39
CA LEU A 9 20.78 1.64 -14.43
C LEU A 9 20.46 0.51 -15.41
N GLN A 10 21.26 0.25 -16.43
CA GLN A 10 21.06 -0.87 -17.36
C GLN A 10 21.61 -2.21 -16.84
N ASP A 11 22.36 -2.21 -15.73
CA ASP A 11 22.88 -3.41 -15.10
C ASP A 11 21.72 -4.32 -14.60
N PRO A 12 21.68 -5.61 -14.97
CA PRO A 12 20.60 -6.52 -14.59
C PRO A 12 20.42 -6.71 -13.07
N GLN A 13 21.51 -6.69 -12.31
CA GLN A 13 21.46 -6.81 -10.84
C GLN A 13 20.84 -5.54 -10.25
N MET A 14 21.26 -4.36 -10.73
CA MET A 14 20.68 -3.08 -10.32
C MET A 14 19.19 -3.00 -10.67
N GLN A 15 18.80 -3.44 -11.86
CA GLN A 15 17.39 -3.49 -12.28
C GLN A 15 16.55 -4.39 -11.37
N SER A 16 17.06 -5.56 -10.99
CA SER A 16 16.38 -6.46 -10.05
C SER A 16 16.21 -5.81 -8.67
N PHE A 17 17.27 -5.17 -8.17
CA PHE A 17 17.25 -4.44 -6.90
C PHE A 17 16.21 -3.30 -6.92
N ILE A 18 16.24 -2.44 -7.94
CA ILE A 18 15.29 -1.33 -8.09
C ILE A 18 13.86 -1.85 -8.15
N LYS A 19 13.59 -2.94 -8.89
CA LYS A 19 12.25 -3.54 -8.95
C LYS A 19 11.78 -4.01 -7.58
N GLY A 20 12.65 -4.68 -6.82
CA GLY A 20 12.35 -5.13 -5.45
C GLY A 20 12.04 -3.97 -4.51
N GLU A 21 12.89 -2.95 -4.50
CA GLU A 21 12.69 -1.75 -3.66
C GLU A 21 11.46 -0.95 -4.07
N THR A 22 11.20 -0.81 -5.37
CA THR A 22 9.99 -0.16 -5.89
C THR A 22 8.74 -0.91 -5.43
N GLN A 23 8.74 -2.24 -5.46
CA GLN A 23 7.62 -3.04 -4.98
C GLN A 23 7.42 -2.88 -3.46
N ARG A 24 8.51 -2.90 -2.67
CA ARG A 24 8.44 -2.63 -1.23
C ARG A 24 7.87 -1.25 -0.95
N GLN A 25 8.33 -0.22 -1.64
CA GLN A 25 7.86 1.15 -1.46
C GLN A 25 6.36 1.27 -1.74
N LYS A 26 5.87 0.65 -2.83
CA LYS A 26 4.43 0.61 -3.13
C LYS A 26 3.63 -0.02 -2.01
N ILE A 27 4.08 -1.14 -1.46
CA ILE A 27 3.43 -1.81 -0.33
C ILE A 27 3.42 -0.90 0.92
N GLN A 28 4.54 -0.23 1.21
CA GLN A 28 4.61 0.71 2.33
C GLN A 28 3.62 1.87 2.20
N SER A 29 3.44 2.41 0.98
CA SER A 29 2.43 3.43 0.72
C SER A 29 1.02 2.92 1.02
N VAL A 30 0.67 1.72 0.51
CA VAL A 30 -0.65 1.12 0.76
C VAL A 30 -0.89 0.87 2.24
N LEU A 31 0.12 0.40 2.98
CA LEU A 31 0.02 0.22 4.44
C LEU A 31 -0.22 1.56 5.16
N HIS A 32 0.44 2.64 4.72
CA HIS A 32 0.23 3.96 5.28
C HIS A 32 -1.20 4.45 5.03
N ASP A 33 -1.73 4.25 3.83
CA ASP A 33 -3.09 4.65 3.46
C ASP A 33 -4.15 3.87 4.28
N ILE A 34 -3.98 2.55 4.42
CA ILE A 34 -4.84 1.71 5.27
C ILE A 34 -4.80 2.20 6.72
N ASN A 35 -3.61 2.41 7.27
CA ASN A 35 -3.44 2.84 8.65
C ASN A 35 -4.11 4.19 8.90
N SER A 36 -3.85 5.18 8.04
CA SER A 36 -4.46 6.51 8.12
C SER A 36 -5.98 6.44 8.05
N ARG A 37 -6.52 5.74 7.03
CA ARG A 37 -7.96 5.63 6.85
C ARG A 37 -8.66 4.91 7.99
N CYS A 38 -8.12 3.77 8.42
CA CYS A 38 -8.74 2.98 9.48
C CYS A 38 -8.53 3.59 10.86
N TRP A 39 -7.47 4.39 11.06
CA TRP A 39 -7.35 5.23 12.24
C TRP A 39 -8.50 6.21 12.33
N ASP A 40 -8.68 7.07 11.31
CA ASP A 40 -9.73 8.09 11.29
C ASP A 40 -11.14 7.50 11.38
N THR A 41 -11.33 6.28 10.85
CA THR A 41 -12.65 5.61 10.84
C THR A 41 -12.97 4.92 12.17
N CYS A 42 -11.98 4.30 12.82
CA CYS A 42 -12.23 3.40 13.95
C CYS A 42 -11.83 3.96 15.32
N PHE A 43 -10.96 4.95 15.38
CA PHE A 43 -10.49 5.54 16.64
C PHE A 43 -11.15 6.89 16.92
N ASP A 44 -12.25 6.88 17.67
CA ASP A 44 -12.87 8.10 18.22
C ASP A 44 -12.11 8.59 19.47
N LYS A 45 -11.88 7.68 20.42
CA LYS A 45 -11.12 7.96 21.67
C LYS A 45 -10.07 6.87 21.89
N PRO A 46 -8.80 7.12 21.57
CA PRO A 46 -7.75 6.13 21.76
C PRO A 46 -7.52 5.85 23.24
N GLY A 47 -7.65 4.59 23.63
CA GLY A 47 -7.33 4.07 24.97
C GLY A 47 -6.00 3.32 24.99
N PRO A 48 -5.54 2.87 26.18
CA PRO A 48 -4.29 2.11 26.32
C PRO A 48 -4.36 0.69 25.70
N LYS A 49 -5.55 0.23 25.31
CA LYS A 49 -5.81 -1.05 24.66
C LYS A 49 -6.88 -0.86 23.60
N LEU A 50 -6.88 -1.74 22.60
CA LEU A 50 -8.00 -1.85 21.68
C LEU A 50 -9.17 -2.48 22.43
N ASP A 51 -10.31 -1.77 22.47
CA ASP A 51 -11.54 -2.37 22.96
C ASP A 51 -12.18 -3.23 21.86
N SER A 52 -13.12 -4.10 22.24
CA SER A 52 -13.75 -5.04 21.31
C SER A 52 -14.46 -4.35 20.14
N ARG A 53 -14.96 -3.14 20.35
CA ARG A 53 -15.60 -2.32 19.30
C ARG A 53 -14.54 -1.87 18.28
N THR A 54 -13.42 -1.35 18.75
CA THR A 54 -12.31 -0.88 17.92
C THR A 54 -11.68 -2.03 17.15
N GLU A 55 -11.46 -3.18 17.78
CA GLU A 55 -10.94 -4.39 17.11
C GLU A 55 -11.87 -4.85 15.97
N THR A 56 -13.18 -4.93 16.25
CA THR A 56 -14.18 -5.29 15.25
C THR A 56 -14.21 -4.28 14.10
N CYS A 57 -14.13 -2.98 14.42
CA CYS A 57 -14.08 -1.92 13.41
C CYS A 57 -12.84 -2.06 12.53
N LEU A 58 -11.65 -2.24 13.12
CA LEU A 58 -10.39 -2.35 12.38
C LEU A 58 -10.42 -3.52 11.40
N LYS A 59 -10.89 -4.69 11.85
CA LYS A 59 -11.06 -5.86 10.98
C LYS A 59 -11.92 -5.52 9.76
N ASN A 60 -13.11 -4.96 10.01
CA ASN A 60 -14.03 -4.60 8.93
C ASN A 60 -13.45 -3.49 8.03
N CYS A 61 -12.77 -2.51 8.59
CA CYS A 61 -12.20 -1.39 7.85
C CYS A 61 -11.12 -1.87 6.86
N VAL A 62 -10.17 -2.68 7.33
CA VAL A 62 -9.11 -3.22 6.49
C VAL A 62 -9.68 -4.09 5.37
N ASP A 63 -10.60 -5.01 5.71
CA ASP A 63 -11.24 -5.89 4.72
C ASP A 63 -11.97 -5.07 3.63
N ARG A 64 -12.77 -4.08 4.03
CA ARG A 64 -13.50 -3.21 3.10
C ARG A 64 -12.59 -2.31 2.28
N PHE A 65 -11.50 -1.79 2.86
CA PHE A 65 -10.52 -0.99 2.13
C PHE A 65 -9.87 -1.80 1.01
N LEU A 66 -9.42 -3.02 1.32
CA LEU A 66 -8.79 -3.90 0.34
C LEU A 66 -9.79 -4.32 -0.76
N ASP A 67 -11.00 -4.72 -0.38
CA ASP A 67 -12.05 -5.09 -1.33
C ASP A 67 -12.38 -3.97 -2.32
N ALA A 68 -12.52 -2.74 -1.83
CA ALA A 68 -12.80 -1.58 -2.67
C ALA A 68 -11.64 -1.30 -3.64
N ASN A 69 -10.40 -1.30 -3.16
CA ASN A 69 -9.23 -1.05 -4.01
C ASN A 69 -9.02 -2.15 -5.06
N ILE A 70 -9.24 -3.42 -4.70
CA ILE A 70 -9.19 -4.54 -5.66
C ILE A 70 -10.28 -4.40 -6.71
N HIS A 71 -11.51 -4.06 -6.31
CA HIS A 71 -12.61 -3.85 -7.24
C HIS A 71 -12.31 -2.71 -8.22
N LEU A 72 -11.84 -1.57 -7.73
CA LEU A 72 -11.44 -0.44 -8.57
C LEU A 72 -10.31 -0.81 -9.54
N THR A 73 -9.27 -1.48 -9.06
CA THR A 73 -8.14 -1.89 -9.89
C THR A 73 -8.57 -2.84 -11.01
N LYS A 74 -9.43 -3.83 -10.69
CA LYS A 74 -10.00 -4.74 -11.68
C LYS A 74 -10.78 -3.99 -12.77
N ASN A 75 -11.60 -3.01 -12.37
CA ASN A 75 -12.38 -2.22 -13.32
C ASN A 75 -11.45 -1.38 -14.23
N LEU A 76 -10.42 -0.75 -13.68
CA LEU A 76 -9.44 0.01 -14.46
C LEU A 76 -8.71 -0.86 -15.49
N HIS A 77 -8.30 -2.07 -15.11
CA HIS A 77 -7.69 -3.02 -16.06
C HIS A 77 -8.67 -3.41 -17.18
N SER A 78 -9.95 -3.61 -16.85
CA SER A 78 -10.97 -3.96 -17.85
C SER A 78 -11.32 -2.81 -18.81
N MET A 79 -11.11 -1.55 -18.41
CA MET A 79 -11.35 -0.37 -19.25
C MET A 79 -10.14 0.00 -20.13
N GLY A 80 -8.94 -0.45 -19.76
CA GLY A 80 -7.70 -0.19 -20.51
C GLY A 80 -7.27 -1.32 -21.45
N SER A 81 -8.15 -2.32 -21.67
CA SER A 81 -7.94 -3.46 -22.58
C SER A 81 -8.76 -3.31 -23.86
#